data_AF-A0A1F5KJC2-F1
#
_entry.id   AF-A0A1F5KJC2-F1
#
_cell.length_a   1.000
_cell.length_b   1.000
_cell.length_c   1.000
_cell.angle_alpha   90.00
_cell.angle_beta   90.00
_cell.angle_gamma   90.00
#
_symmetry.space_group_name_H-M   'P 1'
#
loop_
_entity.id
_entity.type
_entity.pdbx_description
1 polymer ?
#
loop_
_entity_poly.entity_id
_entity_poly.type
_entity_poly.pdbx_seq_one_letter_code
_entity_poly.pdbx_strand_id
1 'polypeptide(L)'
;HVNSALEIGVSVVGDRKMHAINKQYRGIDDTTNIITFALEDPMPQALQHFPKTGFIAAPDNVLRLGDIVLSYPQVIEDARFDGVSVDEEFRVLVEHGVKHLLGYHHE
;
A
#
# COMPACT_ATOMS: atom_id res chain seq x y z
N HIS A 1 -9.67 11.85 -16.25
CA HIS A 1 -9.92 10.68 -17.14
C HIS A 1 -8.60 9.96 -17.34
N VAL A 2 -8.52 8.70 -16.91
CA VAL A 2 -7.37 7.84 -17.19
C VAL A 2 -7.69 7.09 -18.49
N ASN A 3 -6.85 7.25 -19.52
CA ASN A 3 -7.06 6.70 -20.86
C ASN A 3 -6.30 5.37 -21.08
N SER A 4 -5.88 4.72 -20.01
CA SER A 4 -5.08 3.49 -19.98
C SER A 4 -5.64 2.51 -18.95
N ALA A 5 -5.36 1.22 -19.15
CA ALA A 5 -5.67 0.20 -18.13
C ALA A 5 -4.82 0.46 -16.88
N LEU A 6 -5.40 0.23 -15.70
CA LEU A 6 -4.75 0.39 -14.40
C LEU A 6 -4.58 -0.98 -13.74
N GLU A 7 -3.49 -1.16 -13.01
CA GLU A 7 -3.22 -2.35 -12.23
C GLU A 7 -2.82 -1.97 -10.80
N ILE A 8 -3.43 -2.65 -9.82
CA ILE A 8 -3.14 -2.54 -8.39
C ILE A 8 -3.06 -3.96 -7.84
N GLY A 9 -1.98 -4.28 -7.15
CA GLY A 9 -1.87 -5.52 -6.38
C GLY A 9 -2.47 -5.34 -5.00
N VAL A 10 -3.28 -6.30 -4.56
CA VAL A 10 -3.78 -6.36 -3.17
C VAL A 10 -3.41 -7.71 -2.59
N SER A 11 -2.63 -7.70 -1.51
CA SER A 11 -2.17 -8.89 -0.81
C SER A 11 -2.69 -8.92 0.62
N VAL A 12 -3.33 -10.02 0.99
CA VAL A 12 -3.77 -10.26 2.38
C VAL A 12 -2.83 -11.25 3.03
N VAL A 13 -2.24 -10.87 4.17
CA VAL A 13 -1.23 -11.65 4.89
C VAL A 13 -1.60 -11.80 6.36
N GLY A 14 -0.89 -12.69 7.06
CA GLY A 14 -0.93 -12.77 8.52
C GLY A 14 0.14 -11.92 9.19
N ASP A 15 -0.01 -11.68 10.49
CA ASP A 15 0.85 -10.78 11.28
C ASP A 15 2.35 -11.09 11.20
N ARG A 16 2.74 -12.37 11.18
CA ARG A 16 4.18 -12.71 11.07
C ARG A 16 4.80 -12.15 9.80
N LYS A 17 4.07 -12.21 8.68
CA LYS A 17 4.54 -11.69 7.41
C LYS A 17 4.43 -10.17 7.38
N MET A 18 3.35 -9.59 7.91
CA MET A 18 3.21 -8.15 8.01
C MET A 18 4.33 -7.51 8.84
N HIS A 19 4.59 -8.02 10.03
CA HIS A 19 5.70 -7.60 10.88
C HIS A 19 7.04 -7.65 10.15
N ALA A 20 7.32 -8.77 9.43
CA ALA A 20 8.55 -8.87 8.64
C ALA A 20 8.64 -7.80 7.55
N ILE A 21 7.53 -7.51 6.86
CA ILE A 21 7.45 -6.44 5.85
C ILE A 21 7.65 -5.07 6.50
N ASN A 22 6.96 -4.78 7.61
CA ASN A 22 7.05 -3.49 8.30
C ASN A 22 8.48 -3.22 8.79
N LYS A 23 9.13 -4.23 9.37
CA LYS A 23 10.53 -4.16 9.78
C LYS A 23 11.46 -3.94 8.59
N GLN A 24 11.26 -4.68 7.51
CA GLN A 24 12.13 -4.64 6.33
C GLN A 24 12.04 -3.30 5.58
N TYR A 25 10.82 -2.77 5.38
CA TYR A 25 10.60 -1.63 4.49
C TYR A 25 10.37 -0.30 5.22
N ARG A 26 9.87 -0.32 6.46
CA ARG A 26 9.65 0.89 7.30
C ARG A 26 10.60 0.99 8.49
N GLY A 27 11.40 -0.05 8.77
CA GLY A 27 12.30 -0.09 9.92
C GLY A 27 11.59 -0.19 11.27
N ILE A 28 10.29 -0.48 11.26
CA ILE A 28 9.45 -0.55 12.47
C ILE A 28 9.30 -2.02 12.87
N ASP A 29 9.82 -2.38 14.05
CA ASP A 29 9.77 -3.74 14.60
C ASP A 29 8.43 -4.01 15.30
N ASP A 30 7.33 -3.83 14.56
CA ASP A 30 5.96 -4.06 15.00
C ASP A 30 5.07 -4.45 13.81
N THR A 31 3.88 -4.97 14.07
CA THR A 31 2.85 -5.21 13.04
C THR A 31 2.06 -3.93 12.74
N THR A 32 1.27 -3.94 11.67
CA THR A 32 0.36 -2.85 11.31
C THR A 32 -0.77 -3.41 10.45
N ASN A 33 -1.87 -2.67 10.28
CA ASN A 33 -3.00 -3.14 9.50
C ASN A 33 -2.75 -3.04 7.98
N ILE A 34 -2.04 -2.02 7.52
CA ILE A 34 -1.79 -1.76 6.10
C ILE A 34 -0.38 -1.24 5.82
N ILE A 35 0.21 -1.66 4.68
CA ILE A 35 1.39 -1.04 4.07
C ILE A 35 1.13 -0.90 2.57
N THR A 36 1.39 0.30 2.04
CA THR A 36 1.22 0.60 0.61
C THR A 36 2.58 0.84 -0.03
N PHE A 37 2.84 0.18 -1.16
CA PHE A 37 4.04 0.33 -1.98
C PHE A 37 3.68 0.97 -3.32
N ALA A 38 3.95 2.25 -3.49
CA ALA A 38 3.76 2.94 -4.77
C ALA A 38 4.92 2.65 -5.74
N LEU A 39 4.59 2.30 -6.99
CA LEU A 39 5.60 2.13 -8.06
C LEU A 39 5.95 3.46 -8.72
N GLU A 40 5.01 4.42 -8.70
CA GLU A 40 5.19 5.79 -9.18
C GLU A 40 5.21 6.79 -8.02
N ASP A 41 6.10 6.57 -7.04
CA ASP A 41 6.30 7.55 -5.98
C ASP A 41 7.21 8.69 -6.49
N PRO A 42 6.82 9.98 -6.43
CA PRO A 42 7.76 11.09 -6.54
C PRO A 42 8.61 11.21 -5.26
N MET A 43 9.30 10.13 -4.91
CA MET A 43 10.40 10.01 -3.93
C MET A 43 10.10 10.35 -2.46
N PRO A 44 10.52 9.48 -1.52
CA PRO A 44 10.93 9.90 -0.18
C PRO A 44 12.12 10.87 -0.31
N GLN A 45 12.08 11.98 0.43
CA GLN A 45 13.09 13.05 0.42
C GLN A 45 14.54 12.58 0.68
N ALA A 46 14.74 11.34 1.16
CA ALA A 46 16.05 10.75 1.44
C ALA A 46 16.82 10.21 0.22
N LEU A 47 16.20 10.08 -0.97
CA LEU A 47 16.83 9.41 -2.12
C LEU A 47 17.26 10.36 -3.26
N GLN A 48 17.26 11.68 -3.05
CA GLN A 48 17.53 12.72 -4.08
C GLN A 48 18.87 12.60 -4.85
N HIS A 49 19.75 11.65 -4.50
CA HIS A 49 21.04 11.42 -5.15
C HIS A 49 21.10 10.20 -6.09
N PHE A 50 20.01 9.45 -6.25
CA PHE A 50 19.98 8.36 -7.25
C PHE A 50 19.45 8.89 -8.60
N PRO A 51 20.11 8.55 -9.73
CA PRO A 51 19.66 9.00 -11.03
C PRO A 51 18.23 8.51 -11.27
N LYS A 52 17.40 9.41 -11.80
CA LYS A 52 16.00 9.16 -12.22
C LYS A 52 15.97 8.14 -13.36
N THR A 53 16.31 6.89 -13.11
CA THR A 53 15.86 5.79 -13.97
C THR A 53 14.43 5.51 -13.57
N GLY A 54 13.50 6.32 -14.09
CA GLY A 54 12.09 6.01 -14.03
C GLY A 54 11.91 4.57 -14.51
N PHE A 55 11.12 3.79 -13.79
CA PHE A 55 10.79 2.43 -14.19
C PHE A 55 10.33 2.47 -15.65
N ILE A 56 10.93 1.62 -16.50
CA ILE A 56 10.52 1.50 -17.89
C ILE A 56 9.08 1.01 -17.86
N ALA A 57 8.12 1.88 -18.18
CA ALA A 57 6.73 1.48 -18.34
C ALA A 57 6.71 0.35 -19.37
N ALA A 58 6.09 -0.78 -19.01
CA ALA A 58 5.94 -1.87 -19.94
C ALA A 58 5.22 -1.34 -21.20
N PRO A 59 5.57 -1.84 -22.40
CA PRO A 59 5.01 -1.35 -23.66
C PRO A 59 3.52 -1.71 -23.85
N ASP A 60 2.86 -2.22 -22.81
CA ASP A 60 1.47 -2.66 -22.78
C ASP A 60 0.46 -1.55 -22.45
N ASN A 61 0.93 -0.31 -22.23
CA ASN A 61 0.12 0.84 -21.82
C ASN A 61 -0.69 0.59 -20.54
N VAL A 62 -0.25 -0.30 -19.65
CA VAL A 62 -0.87 -0.52 -18.33
C VAL A 62 -0.14 0.33 -17.29
N LEU A 63 -0.88 1.24 -16.65
CA LEU A 63 -0.39 2.04 -15.53
C LEU A 63 -0.46 1.22 -14.25
N ARG A 64 0.70 0.84 -13.72
CA ARG A 64 0.83 0.03 -12.49
C ARG A 64 1.03 0.97 -11.31
N LEU A 65 0.03 1.11 -10.46
CA LEU A 65 0.10 2.04 -9.34
C LEU A 65 0.95 1.49 -8.20
N GLY A 66 0.90 0.17 -7.98
CA GLY A 66 1.68 -0.53 -6.97
C GLY A 66 0.86 -1.54 -6.18
N ASP A 67 1.29 -1.80 -4.94
CA ASP A 67 0.77 -2.86 -4.09
C ASP A 67 0.22 -2.32 -2.76
N ILE A 68 -0.90 -2.91 -2.32
CA ILE A 68 -1.48 -2.73 -0.99
C ILE A 68 -1.36 -4.07 -0.26
N VAL A 69 -0.71 -4.06 0.91
CA VAL A 69 -0.58 -5.24 1.77
C VAL A 69 -1.37 -5.03 3.04
N LEU A 70 -2.28 -5.96 3.36
CA LEU A 70 -3.17 -5.90 4.52
C LEU A 70 -2.91 -7.08 5.47
N SER A 71 -2.89 -6.82 6.78
CA SER A 71 -2.83 -7.89 7.79
C SER A 71 -4.23 -8.27 8.26
N TYR A 72 -4.73 -9.42 7.83
CA TYR A 72 -6.09 -9.84 8.19
C TYR A 72 -6.34 -9.93 9.71
N PRO A 73 -5.40 -10.43 10.54
CA PRO A 73 -5.56 -10.39 11.99
C PRO A 73 -5.72 -8.96 12.56
N GLN A 74 -4.99 -7.98 12.02
CA GLN A 74 -5.13 -6.59 12.46
C GLN A 74 -6.47 -6.00 12.03
N VAL A 75 -6.91 -6.26 10.79
CA VAL A 75 -8.24 -5.83 10.32
C VAL A 75 -9.36 -6.34 11.23
N ILE A 76 -9.25 -7.58 11.75
CA ILE A 76 -10.23 -8.13 12.70
C ILE A 76 -10.20 -7.38 14.04
N GLU A 77 -9.00 -7.11 14.58
CA GLU A 77 -8.86 -6.40 15.86
C GLU A 77 -9.35 -4.95 15.75
N ASP A 78 -9.03 -4.25 14.64
CA ASP A 78 -9.47 -2.89 14.34
C ASP A 78 -11.01 -2.86 14.19
N ALA A 79 -11.58 -3.75 13.38
CA ALA A 79 -13.03 -3.84 13.22
C ALA A 79 -13.76 -4.10 14.55
N ARG A 80 -13.18 -4.96 15.42
CA ARG A 80 -13.72 -5.21 16.76
C ARG A 80 -13.63 -3.98 17.64
N PHE A 81 -12.51 -3.25 17.60
CA PHE A 81 -12.29 -2.05 18.39
C PHE A 81 -13.25 -0.92 17.99
N ASP A 82 -13.44 -0.73 16.68
CA ASP A 82 -14.31 0.32 16.13
C ASP A 82 -15.80 -0.06 16.09
N GLY A 83 -16.13 -1.31 16.39
CA GLY A 83 -17.51 -1.82 16.42
C GLY A 83 -18.15 -1.89 15.02
N VAL A 84 -17.33 -2.08 13.98
CA VAL A 84 -17.76 -2.21 12.57
C VAL A 84 -17.60 -3.66 12.09
N SER A 85 -18.12 -3.97 10.90
CA SER A 85 -17.85 -5.28 10.29
C SER A 85 -16.43 -5.33 9.73
N VAL A 86 -15.85 -6.53 9.67
CA VAL A 86 -14.54 -6.75 9.04
C VAL A 86 -14.55 -6.30 7.58
N ASP A 87 -15.66 -6.48 6.86
CA ASP A 87 -15.81 -6.04 5.47
C ASP A 87 -15.76 -4.52 5.33
N GLU A 88 -16.34 -3.77 6.29
CA GLU A 88 -16.31 -2.30 6.28
C GLU A 88 -14.89 -1.80 6.58
N GLU A 89 -14.22 -2.37 7.59
CA GLU A 89 -12.84 -2.01 7.91
C GLU A 89 -11.90 -2.31 6.74
N PHE A 90 -12.04 -3.50 6.13
CA PHE A 90 -11.28 -3.87 4.94
C PHE A 90 -11.49 -2.88 3.79
N ARG A 91 -12.74 -2.46 3.56
CA ARG A 91 -13.07 -1.47 2.52
C ARG A 91 -12.40 -0.12 2.79
N VAL A 92 -12.46 0.36 4.03
CA VAL A 92 -11.83 1.63 4.45
C VAL A 92 -10.32 1.56 4.21
N LEU A 93 -9.67 0.47 4.62
CA LEU A 93 -8.23 0.29 4.43
C LEU A 93 -7.84 0.21 2.95
N VAL A 94 -8.60 -0.51 2.12
CA VAL A 94 -8.34 -0.54 0.67
C VAL A 94 -8.53 0.83 0.04
N GLU A 95 -9.58 1.57 0.39
CA GLU A 95 -9.80 2.93 -0.10
C GLU A 95 -8.65 3.86 0.29
N HIS A 96 -8.20 3.76 1.55
CA HIS A 96 -7.03 4.48 2.06
C HIS A 96 -5.76 4.10 1.28
N GLY A 97 -5.50 2.81 1.07
CA GLY A 97 -4.36 2.33 0.29
C GLY A 97 -4.36 2.85 -1.15
N VAL A 98 -5.51 2.82 -1.81
CA VAL A 98 -5.66 3.35 -3.18
C VAL A 98 -5.42 4.87 -3.22
N LYS A 99 -5.94 5.63 -2.23
CA LYS A 99 -5.67 7.07 -2.11
C LYS A 99 -4.17 7.34 -1.99
N HIS A 100 -3.47 6.57 -1.16
CA HIS A 100 -2.01 6.65 -1.04
C HIS A 100 -1.29 6.35 -2.37
N LEU A 101 -1.71 5.32 -3.11
CA LEU A 101 -1.14 5.00 -4.43
C LEU A 101 -1.38 6.10 -5.47
N LEU A 102 -2.45 6.87 -5.34
CA LEU A 102 -2.78 8.00 -6.21
C LEU A 102 -2.08 9.30 -5.78
N GLY A 103 -1.23 9.28 -4.75
CA GLY A 103 -0.51 10.45 -4.24
C GLY A 103 -1.34 11.36 -3.32
N TYR A 104 -2.51 10.92 -2.87
CA TYR A 104 -3.25 11.59 -1.81
C TYR A 104 -2.69 11.14 -0.46
N HIS A 105 -1.69 11.86 0.04
CA HIS A 105 -1.21 11.69 1.40
C HIS A 105 -2.14 12.43 2.37
N HIS A 106 -2.76 11.72 3.30
CA HIS A 106 -3.23 12.33 4.54
C HIS A 106 -2.11 12.17 5.57
N GLU A 107 -1.69 13.28 6.17
CA GLU A 107 -0.78 13.29 7.33
C GLU A 107 -1.38 12.56 8.53
#